data_AF-A0A0C3I0Q9-F1
#
_entry.id   AF-A0A0C3I0Q9-F1
#
_cell.length_a   1.000
_cell.length_b   1.000
_cell.length_c   1.000
_cell.angle_alpha   90.00
_cell.angle_beta   90.00
_cell.angle_gamma   90.00
#
_symmetry.space_group_name_H-M   'P 1'
#
loop_
_entity.id
_entity.type
_entity.pdbx_description
1 polymer ?
#
loop_
_entity_poly.entity_id
_entity_poly.type
_entity_poly.pdbx_seq_one_letter_code
_entity_poly.pdbx_strand_id
1 'polypeptide(L)'
;MYRGLGDHAYMAQVDVFHQLHCLNQLRKLIYPEYYNYAPSNLHHPDIWFVHLNHCVNIIAQNLMCSENTDFITLQWVEAQFYPYPDFNVYHQCRDIDSLLDWTTKTSGPGTMDEAG
;
A
#
# COMPACT_ATOMS: atom_id res chain seq x y z
N MET A 1 -13.90 -12.37 21.09
CA MET A 1 -13.58 -13.45 22.04
C MET A 1 -12.52 -14.36 21.43
N TYR A 2 -11.25 -14.14 21.78
CA TYR A 2 -10.11 -14.94 21.29
C TYR A 2 -10.01 -16.20 22.14
N ARG A 3 -10.44 -17.35 21.61
CA ARG A 3 -10.56 -18.61 22.36
C ARG A 3 -9.20 -18.99 22.96
N GLY A 4 -9.00 -18.74 24.25
CA GLY A 4 -7.86 -19.21 25.05
C GLY A 4 -6.71 -18.23 25.30
N LEU A 5 -6.78 -16.98 24.81
CA LEU A 5 -5.67 -16.01 24.92
C LEU A 5 -5.87 -14.91 26.00
N GLY A 6 -7.03 -14.89 26.68
CA GLY A 6 -7.37 -13.90 27.72
C GLY A 6 -8.03 -12.63 27.18
N ASP A 7 -8.59 -11.82 28.08
CA ASP A 7 -9.41 -10.63 27.75
C ASP A 7 -8.60 -9.43 27.22
N HIS A 8 -7.27 -9.53 27.25
CA HIS A 8 -6.33 -8.50 26.77
C HIS A 8 -5.54 -8.92 25.54
N ALA A 9 -5.95 -10.01 24.87
CA ALA A 9 -5.33 -10.43 23.63
C ALA A 9 -5.85 -9.59 22.46
N TYR A 10 -4.93 -9.15 21.60
CA TYR A 10 -5.24 -8.46 20.34
C TYR A 10 -4.66 -9.25 19.19
N MET A 11 -5.38 -9.29 18.07
CA MET A 11 -4.83 -9.75 16.81
C MET A 11 -4.15 -8.57 16.13
N ALA A 12 -2.94 -8.78 15.64
CA ALA A 12 -2.19 -7.77 14.92
C ALA A 12 -1.44 -8.38 13.73
N GLN A 13 -1.18 -7.57 12.73
CA GLN A 13 -0.38 -7.89 11.55
C GLN A 13 0.67 -6.79 11.37
N VAL A 14 1.88 -7.16 10.95
CA VAL A 14 2.90 -6.17 10.57
C VAL A 14 2.46 -5.43 9.32
N ASP A 15 2.47 -4.10 9.35
CA ASP A 15 1.86 -3.23 8.37
C ASP A 15 2.41 -3.43 6.95
N VAL A 16 3.72 -3.67 6.80
CA VAL A 16 4.32 -3.94 5.47
C VAL A 16 3.62 -5.08 4.71
N PHE A 17 3.12 -6.11 5.40
CA PHE A 17 2.39 -7.20 4.75
C PHE A 17 1.00 -6.78 4.28
N HIS A 18 0.35 -5.87 5.00
CA HIS A 18 -0.93 -5.30 4.59
C HIS A 18 -0.75 -4.39 3.37
N GLN A 19 0.29 -3.55 3.37
CA GLN A 19 0.61 -2.67 2.25
C GLN A 19 0.90 -3.49 0.97
N LEU A 20 1.69 -4.55 1.08
CA LEU A 20 1.96 -5.47 -0.04
C LEU A 20 0.70 -6.20 -0.52
N HIS A 21 -0.19 -6.59 0.41
CA HIS A 21 -1.49 -7.16 0.04
C HIS A 21 -2.32 -6.17 -0.78
N CYS A 22 -2.46 -4.93 -0.33
CA CYS A 22 -3.20 -3.88 -1.03
C CYS A 22 -2.62 -3.59 -2.42
N LEU A 23 -1.30 -3.47 -2.51
CA LEU A 23 -0.61 -3.26 -3.79
C LEU A 23 -0.84 -4.43 -4.76
N ASN A 24 -0.87 -5.67 -4.26
CA ASN A 24 -1.21 -6.83 -5.07
C ASN A 24 -2.66 -6.82 -5.54
N GLN A 25 -3.62 -6.31 -4.75
CA GLN A 25 -5.00 -6.15 -5.22
C GLN A 25 -5.06 -5.14 -6.38
N LEU A 26 -4.37 -4.01 -6.26
CA LEU A 26 -4.25 -3.03 -7.36
C LEU A 26 -3.61 -3.65 -8.59
N ARG A 27 -2.54 -4.44 -8.42
CA ARG A 27 -1.91 -5.18 -9.52
C ARG A 27 -2.90 -6.10 -10.23
N LYS A 28 -3.75 -6.82 -9.50
CA LYS A 28 -4.74 -7.73 -10.10
C LYS A 28 -5.81 -6.97 -10.90
N LEU A 29 -6.18 -5.76 -10.49
CA LEU A 29 -7.10 -4.90 -11.25
C LEU A 29 -6.54 -4.46 -12.61
N ILE A 30 -5.21 -4.44 -12.77
CA ILE A 30 -4.56 -4.20 -14.06
C ILE A 30 -4.73 -5.40 -15.01
N TYR A 31 -4.95 -6.62 -14.49
CA TYR A 31 -5.08 -7.86 -15.27
C TYR A 31 -6.43 -8.56 -15.02
N PRO A 32 -7.57 -7.91 -15.33
CA PRO A 32 -8.88 -8.43 -14.98
C PRO A 32 -9.19 -9.76 -15.66
N GLU A 33 -8.79 -9.97 -16.93
CA GLU A 33 -9.06 -11.26 -17.61
C GLU A 33 -8.26 -12.41 -16.99
N TYR A 34 -7.00 -12.17 -16.62
CA TYR A 34 -6.15 -13.19 -16.00
C TYR A 34 -6.68 -13.63 -14.63
N TYR A 35 -7.28 -12.71 -13.87
CA TYR A 35 -7.81 -12.97 -12.53
C TYR A 35 -9.33 -13.24 -12.49
N ASN A 36 -9.97 -13.44 -13.65
CA ASN A 36 -11.42 -13.68 -13.79
C ASN A 36 -12.28 -12.60 -13.12
N TYR A 37 -11.84 -11.34 -13.16
CA TYR A 37 -12.67 -10.21 -12.78
C TYR A 37 -13.63 -9.85 -13.91
N ALA A 38 -14.75 -9.21 -13.55
CA ALA A 38 -15.69 -8.72 -14.55
C ALA A 38 -14.92 -7.84 -15.54
N PRO A 39 -15.07 -8.09 -16.85
CA PRO A 39 -14.34 -7.32 -17.86
C PRO A 39 -14.68 -5.85 -17.68
N SER A 40 -13.64 -5.02 -17.51
CA SER A 40 -13.84 -3.58 -17.50
C SER A 40 -14.11 -3.15 -18.94
N ASN A 41 -15.14 -2.33 -19.17
CA ASN A 41 -15.40 -1.73 -20.49
C ASN A 41 -14.35 -0.66 -20.86
N LEU A 42 -13.23 -0.59 -20.15
CA LEU A 42 -12.18 0.39 -20.37
C LEU A 42 -11.19 -0.17 -21.39
N HIS A 43 -11.16 0.44 -22.58
CA HIS A 43 -10.05 0.26 -23.51
C HIS A 43 -8.91 1.19 -23.13
N HIS A 44 -7.85 0.63 -22.57
CA HIS A 44 -6.62 1.35 -22.26
C HIS A 44 -5.56 1.07 -23.34
N PRO A 45 -4.80 2.08 -23.78
CA PRO A 45 -3.70 1.87 -24.72
C PRO A 45 -2.56 1.06 -24.07
N ASP A 46 -1.77 0.31 -24.86
CA ASP A 46 -0.69 -0.56 -24.34
C ASP A 46 0.28 0.15 -23.40
N ILE A 47 0.58 1.43 -23.66
CA ILE A 47 1.46 2.25 -22.83
C ILE A 47 0.92 2.43 -21.40
N TRP A 48 -0.39 2.42 -21.21
CA TRP A 48 -1.03 2.54 -19.90
C TRP A 48 -0.74 1.31 -19.04
N PHE A 49 -0.80 0.11 -19.62
CA PHE A 49 -0.47 -1.14 -18.91
C PHE A 49 1.00 -1.17 -18.50
N VAL A 50 1.90 -0.79 -19.41
CA VAL A 50 3.33 -0.68 -19.11
C VAL A 50 3.57 0.32 -17.98
N HIS A 51 2.83 1.44 -17.99
CA HIS A 51 2.95 2.46 -16.94
C HIS A 51 2.55 1.89 -15.58
N LEU A 52 1.32 1.39 -15.45
CA LEU A 52 0.84 0.88 -14.16
C LEU A 52 1.62 -0.32 -13.64
N ASN A 53 2.07 -1.21 -14.51
CA ASN A 53 2.85 -2.37 -14.09
C ASN A 53 4.19 -1.95 -13.47
N HIS A 54 4.92 -1.00 -14.08
CA HIS A 54 6.16 -0.52 -13.48
C HIS A 54 5.89 0.33 -12.22
N CYS A 55 4.78 1.08 -12.14
CA CYS A 55 4.37 1.78 -10.92
C CYS A 55 4.17 0.80 -9.77
N VAL A 56 3.44 -0.29 -9.99
CA VAL A 56 3.28 -1.36 -9.00
C VAL A 56 4.64 -1.91 -8.58
N ASN A 57 5.53 -2.16 -9.54
CA ASN A 57 6.85 -2.72 -9.26
C ASN A 57 7.75 -1.77 -8.45
N ILE A 58 7.79 -0.47 -8.76
CA ILE A 58 8.62 0.49 -8.02
C ILE A 58 8.07 0.73 -6.61
N ILE A 59 6.74 0.73 -6.44
CA ILE A 59 6.13 0.82 -5.11
C ILE A 59 6.47 -0.43 -4.31
N ALA A 60 6.33 -1.64 -4.89
CA ALA A 60 6.65 -2.89 -4.20
C ALA A 60 8.10 -2.90 -3.70
N GLN A 61 9.06 -2.46 -4.54
CA GLN A 61 10.45 -2.33 -4.14
C GLN A 61 10.62 -1.36 -2.97
N ASN A 62 10.00 -0.17 -3.02
CA ASN A 62 10.08 0.79 -1.92
C ASN A 62 9.48 0.26 -0.62
N LEU A 63 8.34 -0.45 -0.68
CA LEU A 63 7.74 -1.07 0.50
C LEU A 63 8.66 -2.12 1.12
N MET A 64 9.32 -2.93 0.29
CA MET A 64 10.29 -3.93 0.75
C MET A 64 11.58 -3.31 1.28
N CYS A 65 12.01 -2.14 0.79
CA CYS A 65 13.24 -1.49 1.25
C CYS A 65 13.05 -0.59 2.48
N SER A 66 11.86 0.01 2.62
CA SER A 66 11.55 0.90 3.75
C SER A 66 11.07 0.15 4.99
N GLU A 67 10.55 -1.07 4.80
CA GLU A 67 10.11 -2.01 5.84
C GLU A 67 9.31 -1.34 6.96
N ASN A 68 8.02 -1.07 6.72
CA ASN A 68 7.14 -0.62 7.80
C ASN A 68 6.95 -1.75 8.82
N THR A 69 7.52 -1.58 10.01
CA THR A 69 7.46 -2.53 11.14
C THR A 69 6.36 -2.24 12.14
N ASP A 70 5.53 -1.21 11.88
CA ASP A 70 4.35 -0.92 12.68
C ASP A 70 3.35 -2.08 12.63
N PHE A 71 2.42 -2.09 13.58
CA PHE A 71 1.38 -3.12 13.68
C PHE A 71 0.00 -2.52 13.39
N ILE A 72 -0.70 -3.14 12.44
CA ILE A 72 -2.15 -2.96 12.27
C ILE A 72 -2.85 -3.92 13.23
N THR A 73 -3.76 -3.39 14.05
CA THR A 73 -4.63 -4.22 14.88
C THR A 73 -5.87 -4.65 14.11
N LEU A 74 -6.41 -5.83 14.42
CA LEU A 74 -7.61 -6.36 13.80
C LEU A 74 -8.76 -6.32 14.82
N GLN A 75 -9.88 -5.74 14.43
CA GLN A 75 -11.06 -5.55 15.27
C GLN A 75 -12.27 -6.30 14.70
N TRP A 76 -13.15 -6.77 15.58
CA TRP A 76 -14.42 -7.35 15.17
C TRP A 76 -15.43 -6.24 14.92
N VAL A 77 -15.89 -6.13 13.68
CA VAL A 77 -16.91 -5.16 13.26
C VAL A 77 -18.20 -5.91 12.94
N GLU A 78 -19.34 -5.31 13.27
CA GLU A 78 -20.64 -5.88 12.96
C GLU A 78 -20.79 -6.11 11.43
N ALA A 79 -21.48 -7.19 11.05
CA ALA A 79 -21.66 -7.65 9.68
C ALA A 79 -20.41 -8.17 8.94
N GLN A 80 -19.23 -8.22 9.57
CA GLN A 80 -18.02 -8.82 8.97
C GLN A 80 -17.81 -10.26 9.46
N PHE A 81 -17.54 -11.18 8.53
CA PHE A 81 -17.23 -12.58 8.87
C PHE A 81 -15.79 -12.75 9.40
N TYR A 82 -14.89 -11.85 8.99
CA TYR A 82 -13.49 -11.81 9.40
C TYR A 82 -13.20 -10.49 10.13
N PRO A 83 -12.23 -10.47 11.07
CA PRO A 83 -11.85 -9.25 11.75
C PRO A 83 -11.25 -8.25 10.75
N TYR A 84 -11.64 -6.99 10.88
CA TYR A 84 -11.29 -5.91 9.97
C TYR A 84 -10.05 -5.15 10.48
N PRO A 85 -9.11 -4.75 9.60
CA PRO A 85 -7.96 -3.93 9.98
C PRO A 85 -8.38 -2.55 10.46
N ASP A 86 -7.87 -2.17 11.63
CA ASP A 86 -7.92 -0.79 12.12
C ASP A 86 -6.74 -0.02 11.52
N PHE A 87 -7.05 0.88 10.57
CA PHE A 87 -6.07 1.72 9.90
C PHE A 87 -5.65 2.94 10.71
N ASN A 88 -6.20 3.16 11.90
CA ASN A 88 -5.77 4.21 12.81
C ASN A 88 -4.49 3.79 13.57
N VAL A 89 -3.42 3.55 12.81
CA VAL A 89 -2.12 3.16 13.34
C VAL A 89 -1.25 4.40 13.52
N TYR A 90 -0.54 4.46 14.65
CA TYR A 90 0.48 5.48 14.86
C TYR A 90 1.75 5.10 14.09
N HIS A 91 2.02 5.83 13.02
CA HIS A 91 3.21 5.65 12.21
C HIS A 91 4.33 6.59 12.65
N GLN A 92 5.56 6.08 12.70
CA GLN A 92 6.74 6.93 12.80
C GLN A 92 7.27 7.25 11.40
N CYS A 93 6.91 8.43 10.89
CA CYS A 93 7.32 8.87 9.57
C CYS A 93 8.78 9.36 9.54
N ARG A 94 9.39 9.26 8.36
CA ARG A 94 10.62 9.99 8.06
C ARG A 94 10.30 11.47 7.85
N ASP A 95 11.27 12.33 8.13
CA ASP A 95 11.14 13.77 7.89
C ASP A 95 11.11 14.05 6.37
N ILE A 96 9.92 14.37 5.86
CA ILE A 96 9.69 14.64 4.45
C ILE A 96 10.28 15.98 4.02
N ASP A 97 10.32 16.98 4.92
CA ASP A 97 10.81 18.31 4.60
C ASP A 97 12.32 18.29 4.41
N SER A 98 13.03 17.55 5.27
CA SER A 98 14.47 17.30 5.10
C SER A 98 14.76 16.56 3.78
N LEU A 99 13.90 15.63 3.37
CA LEU A 99 14.06 14.91 2.09
C LEU A 99 13.82 15.83 0.88
N LEU A 100 12.81 16.69 0.95
CA LEU A 100 12.51 17.67 -0.10
C LEU A 100 13.62 18.70 -0.24
N ASP A 101 14.16 19.20 0.88
CA ASP A 101 15.29 20.12 0.89
C ASP A 101 16.56 19.48 0.28
N TRP A 102 16.86 18.23 0.65
CA TRP A 102 17.94 17.48 0.03
C TRP A 102 17.73 17.32 -1.48
N THR A 103 16.53 16.91 -1.90
CA THR A 103 16.18 16.73 -3.31
C THR A 103 16.34 18.04 -4.08
N THR A 104 15.85 19.16 -3.56
CA THR A 104 15.98 20.48 -4.22
C THR A 104 17.44 20.90 -4.39
N LYS A 105 18.29 20.61 -3.40
CA LYS A 105 19.72 20.97 -3.44
C LYS A 105 20.55 20.06 -4.35
N THR A 106 20.14 18.80 -4.53
CA THR A 106 20.90 17.80 -5.29
C THR A 106 20.37 17.56 -6.69
N SER A 107 19.09 17.80 -6.93
CA SER A 107 18.48 17.75 -8.26
C SER A 107 18.81 19.04 -8.99
N GLY A 108 19.52 18.96 -10.11
CA GLY A 108 19.77 20.12 -10.97
C GLY A 108 18.48 20.83 -11.40
N PRO A 109 18.56 22.08 -11.87
CA PRO A 109 17.38 22.88 -12.21
C PRO A 109 16.59 22.19 -13.34
N GLY A 110 15.37 21.72 -13.04
CA GLY A 110 14.43 21.25 -14.07
C GLY A 110 13.57 20.02 -13.77
N THR A 111 13.40 19.55 -12.52
CA THR A 111 12.64 18.30 -12.27
C THR A 111 11.48 18.39 -11.29
N MET A 112 11.21 19.54 -10.66
CA MET A 112 10.15 19.66 -9.64
C MET A 112 8.96 20.56 -10.01
N ASP A 113 8.96 21.20 -11.18
CA ASP A 113 7.91 22.15 -11.57
C ASP A 113 6.67 21.49 -12.23
N GLU A 114 6.62 20.17 -12.39
CA GLU A 114 5.53 19.47 -13.11
C GLU A 114 4.55 18.66 -12.20
N ALA A 115 4.65 18.77 -10.88
CA ALA A 115 3.82 17.99 -9.94
C ALA A 115 2.80 18.83 -9.14
N GLY A 116 2.31 19.93 -9.71
CA GLY A 116 1.25 20.79 -9.15
C GLY A 116 -0.11 20.53 -9.78
#